data_AF-A0A1I8JIP6-F1
#
_entry.id   AF-A0A1I8JIP6-F1
#
_cell.length_a   1.000
_cell.length_b   1.000
_cell.length_c   1.000
_cell.angle_alpha   90.00
_cell.angle_beta   90.00
_cell.angle_gamma   90.00
#
_symmetry.space_group_name_H-M   'P 1'
#
loop_
_entity.id
_entity.type
_entity.pdbx_description
1 polymer ?
#
loop_
_entity_poly.entity_id
_entity_poly.type
_entity_poly.pdbx_seq_one_letter_code
_entity_poly.pdbx_strand_id
1 'polypeptide(L)'
;ACTFFTINSHFRCSPSDSELSEQLHSALEQSGFTESRAALQSAAADALQQILRSRLRNPSYFVVGSYSEGWGNSLTTLNGRTDANSDIDVIELTPGREYHQRGLCECDGAPEQHELVNGHIQCSGFASNPAYPTPGCTLKPALDNVSACRLCRYPPIAPLLPNRISNIPHPVLEALQEVLTSDSSPCHVVYAASPDRGGEELRVSTSFLENRMLRSLTTLQGQ
;
A
#
# COMPACT_ATOMS: atom_id res chain seq x y z
N ALA A 1 4.73 66.90 -31.20
CA ALA A 1 4.41 66.06 -30.03
C ALA A 1 4.42 64.61 -30.50
N CYS A 2 5.53 63.89 -30.30
CA CYS A 2 5.62 62.45 -30.56
C CYS A 2 5.48 61.73 -29.23
N THR A 3 4.35 61.07 -29.04
CA THR A 3 4.08 60.16 -27.93
C THR A 3 4.77 58.83 -28.23
N PHE A 4 5.82 58.50 -27.50
CA PHE A 4 6.36 57.14 -27.45
C PHE A 4 5.40 56.28 -26.62
N PHE A 5 4.76 55.30 -27.25
CA PHE A 5 4.11 54.19 -26.56
C PHE A 5 5.17 53.16 -26.18
N THR A 6 5.47 53.02 -24.89
CA THR A 6 6.26 51.90 -24.38
C THR A 6 5.34 50.68 -24.26
N ILE A 7 5.48 49.73 -25.18
CA ILE A 7 4.87 48.41 -25.03
C ILE A 7 5.69 47.67 -23.97
N ASN A 8 5.15 47.56 -22.76
CA ASN A 8 5.68 46.70 -21.72
C ASN A 8 5.37 45.25 -22.08
N SER A 9 6.21 44.63 -22.91
CA SER A 9 6.19 43.18 -23.10
C SER A 9 6.82 42.53 -21.88
N HIS A 10 5.99 42.19 -20.88
CA HIS A 10 6.37 41.18 -19.90
C HIS A 10 6.54 39.83 -20.63
N PHE A 11 7.73 39.59 -21.17
CA PHE A 11 8.20 38.24 -21.45
C PHE A 11 8.28 37.52 -20.10
N ARG A 12 7.21 36.82 -19.71
CA ARG A 12 7.32 35.81 -18.66
C ARG A 12 8.13 34.67 -19.26
N CYS A 13 9.40 34.59 -18.86
CA CYS A 13 10.18 33.39 -19.08
C CYS A 13 9.40 32.24 -18.40
N SER A 14 9.17 31.15 -19.12
CA SER A 14 8.60 29.95 -18.50
C SER A 14 9.53 29.51 -17.36
N PRO A 15 8.99 29.20 -16.17
CA PRO A 15 9.82 28.74 -15.07
C PRO A 15 10.62 27.50 -15.49
N SER A 16 11.87 27.44 -15.05
CA SER A 16 12.74 26.28 -15.23
C SER A 16 12.22 25.08 -14.43
N ASP A 17 12.65 23.87 -14.80
CA ASP A 17 12.29 22.65 -14.09
C ASP A 17 12.68 22.69 -12.60
N SER A 18 13.80 23.37 -12.28
CA SER A 18 14.23 23.57 -10.88
C SER A 18 13.25 24.45 -10.11
N GLU A 19 12.82 25.57 -10.69
CA GLU A 19 11.85 26.47 -10.07
C GLU A 19 10.48 25.80 -9.93
N LEU A 20 10.07 24.98 -10.91
CA LEU A 20 8.85 24.18 -10.83
C LEU A 20 8.93 23.14 -9.72
N SER A 21 10.06 22.46 -9.57
CA SER A 21 10.30 21.48 -8.50
C SER A 21 10.22 22.12 -7.11
N GLU A 22 10.86 23.27 -6.91
CA GLU A 22 10.81 24.01 -5.64
C GLU A 22 9.40 24.52 -5.32
N GLN A 23 8.66 25.00 -6.33
CA GLN A 23 7.27 25.41 -6.18
C GLN A 23 6.36 24.23 -5.79
N LEU A 24 6.54 23.08 -6.43
CA LEU A 24 5.79 21.86 -6.10
C LEU A 24 6.10 21.40 -4.68
N HIS A 25 7.38 21.30 -4.31
CA HIS A 25 7.81 20.94 -2.96
C HIS A 25 7.19 21.85 -1.90
N SER A 26 7.27 23.16 -2.13
CA SER A 26 6.67 24.16 -1.22
C SER A 26 5.16 24.02 -1.11
N ALA A 27 4.47 23.76 -2.23
CA ALA A 27 3.02 23.58 -2.25
C ALA A 27 2.61 22.30 -1.50
N LEU A 28 3.32 21.19 -1.69
CA LEU A 28 3.06 19.94 -1.00
C LEU A 28 3.32 20.05 0.51
N GLU A 29 4.42 20.71 0.90
CA GLU A 29 4.72 20.95 2.31
C GLU A 29 3.62 21.81 2.97
N GLN A 30 3.18 22.90 2.31
CA GLN A 30 2.07 23.75 2.78
C GLN A 30 0.75 22.96 2.88
N SER A 31 0.51 22.03 1.97
CA SER A 31 -0.63 21.10 2.00
C SER A 31 -0.49 20.01 3.06
N GLY A 32 0.66 19.90 3.73
CA GLY A 32 0.90 19.02 4.86
C GLY A 32 1.65 17.73 4.54
N PHE A 33 2.10 17.53 3.30
CA PHE A 33 2.92 16.38 2.91
C PHE A 33 4.31 16.50 3.52
N THR A 34 4.40 16.09 4.77
CA THR A 34 5.58 16.15 5.64
C THR A 34 5.68 14.82 6.38
N GLU A 35 6.91 14.40 6.67
CA GLU A 35 7.18 13.16 7.40
C GLU A 35 6.41 13.08 8.72
N SER A 36 6.34 14.17 9.48
CA SER A 36 5.62 14.19 10.77
C SER A 36 4.12 13.92 10.65
N ARG A 37 3.48 14.43 9.59
CA ARG A 37 2.05 14.21 9.33
C ARG A 37 1.79 12.82 8.74
N ALA A 38 2.69 12.32 7.90
CA ALA A 38 2.62 10.95 7.40
C ALA A 38 2.78 9.92 8.53
N ALA A 39 3.69 10.19 9.49
CA ALA A 39 3.86 9.38 10.69
C ALA A 39 2.59 9.41 11.57
N LEU A 40 1.98 10.59 11.77
CA LEU A 40 0.74 10.71 12.53
C LEU A 40 -0.43 9.95 11.86
N GLN A 41 -0.56 10.06 10.53
CA GLN A 41 -1.56 9.32 9.75
C GLN A 41 -1.34 7.80 9.88
N SER A 42 -0.09 7.35 9.77
CA SER A 42 0.28 5.93 9.96
C SER A 42 -0.09 5.42 11.35
N ALA A 43 0.19 6.21 12.40
CA ALA A 43 -0.18 5.89 13.77
C ALA A 43 -1.71 5.84 13.97
N ALA A 44 -2.45 6.73 13.31
CA ALA A 44 -3.91 6.71 13.32
C ALA A 44 -4.46 5.42 12.68
N ALA A 45 -3.85 4.94 11.59
CA ALA A 45 -4.19 3.66 10.99
C ALA A 45 -3.91 2.46 11.91
N ASP A 46 -2.78 2.48 12.62
CA ASP A 46 -2.44 1.43 13.61
C ASP A 46 -3.45 1.41 14.76
N ALA A 47 -3.89 2.59 15.24
CA ALA A 47 -4.93 2.71 16.24
C ALA A 47 -6.29 2.20 15.72
N LEU A 48 -6.66 2.55 14.48
CA LEU A 48 -7.89 2.08 13.84
C LEU A 48 -7.90 0.54 13.74
N GLN A 49 -6.79 -0.07 13.33
CA GLN A 49 -6.65 -1.53 13.28
C GLN A 49 -6.89 -2.16 14.66
N GLN A 50 -6.29 -1.61 15.72
CA GLN A 50 -6.50 -2.12 17.08
C GLN A 50 -7.96 -1.98 17.53
N ILE A 51 -8.61 -0.85 17.19
CA ILE A 51 -10.03 -0.63 17.46
C ILE A 51 -10.88 -1.67 16.73
N LEU A 52 -10.65 -1.90 15.44
CA LEU A 52 -11.38 -2.90 14.63
C LEU A 52 -11.24 -4.28 15.25
N ARG A 53 -10.01 -4.72 15.56
CA ARG A 53 -9.73 -6.01 16.18
C ARG A 53 -10.45 -6.19 17.52
N SER A 54 -10.43 -5.15 18.35
CA SER A 54 -11.09 -5.16 19.66
C SER A 54 -12.61 -5.19 19.55
N ARG A 55 -13.19 -4.35 18.69
CA ARG A 55 -14.64 -4.23 18.50
C ARG A 55 -15.25 -5.47 17.86
N LEU A 56 -14.55 -6.06 16.89
CA LEU A 56 -15.00 -7.25 16.17
C LEU A 56 -14.51 -8.56 16.82
N ARG A 57 -13.66 -8.46 17.86
CA ARG A 57 -13.04 -9.60 18.56
C ARG A 57 -12.34 -10.56 17.59
N ASN A 58 -11.72 -10.02 16.55
CA ASN A 58 -11.05 -10.79 15.51
C ASN A 58 -9.66 -10.18 15.25
N PRO A 59 -8.57 -10.86 15.63
CA PRO A 59 -7.20 -10.36 15.41
C PRO A 59 -6.78 -10.38 13.93
N SER A 60 -7.56 -11.02 13.06
CA SER A 60 -7.25 -11.20 11.63
C SER A 60 -7.57 -9.99 10.74
N TYR A 61 -8.00 -8.86 11.32
CA TYR A 61 -8.21 -7.62 10.59
C TYR A 61 -6.94 -6.78 10.48
N PHE A 62 -6.66 -6.25 9.30
CA PHE A 62 -5.52 -5.39 9.02
C PHE A 62 -5.96 -4.17 8.23
N VAL A 63 -5.50 -2.98 8.62
CA VAL A 63 -5.73 -1.76 7.84
C VAL A 63 -4.52 -1.59 6.93
N VAL A 64 -4.76 -1.52 5.63
CA VAL A 64 -3.72 -1.43 4.60
C VAL A 64 -4.02 -0.30 3.61
N GLY A 65 -3.24 -0.22 2.54
CA GLY A 65 -3.47 0.71 1.43
C GLY A 65 -3.14 2.15 1.77
N SER A 66 -3.71 3.05 0.99
CA SER A 66 -3.36 4.47 0.97
C SER A 66 -3.60 5.18 2.32
N TYR A 67 -4.59 4.73 3.09
CA TYR A 67 -4.85 5.22 4.44
C TYR A 67 -3.76 4.84 5.44
N SER A 68 -3.20 3.63 5.33
CA SER A 68 -2.27 3.08 6.31
C SER A 68 -0.83 3.51 6.09
N GLU A 69 -0.44 3.77 4.84
CA GLU A 69 0.94 4.07 4.45
C GLU A 69 1.40 5.49 4.81
N GLY A 70 0.46 6.38 5.13
CA GLY A 70 0.72 7.74 5.60
C GLY A 70 0.75 8.81 4.52
N TRP A 71 0.90 8.47 3.23
CA TRP A 71 1.10 9.44 2.15
C TRP A 71 -0.07 9.52 1.16
N GLY A 72 -0.64 8.37 0.74
CA GLY A 72 -1.60 8.31 -0.37
C GLY A 72 -3.06 8.60 -0.05
N ASN A 73 -3.44 8.81 1.22
CA ASN A 73 -4.86 8.91 1.64
C ASN A 73 -5.60 10.14 1.09
N SER A 74 -4.88 11.16 0.61
CA SER A 74 -5.46 12.31 -0.05
C SER A 74 -4.46 12.90 -1.04
N LEU A 75 -4.95 13.27 -2.22
CA LEU A 75 -4.14 13.86 -3.28
C LEU A 75 -3.88 15.37 -3.07
N THR A 76 -4.61 16.01 -2.16
CA THR A 76 -4.61 17.48 -2.03
C THR A 76 -4.08 17.96 -0.68
N THR A 77 -4.30 17.21 0.40
CA THR A 77 -3.83 17.62 1.72
C THR A 77 -3.66 16.43 2.67
N LEU A 78 -2.57 16.44 3.43
CA LEU A 78 -2.35 15.45 4.48
C LEU A 78 -2.65 16.07 5.84
N ASN A 79 -3.91 15.99 6.28
CA ASN A 79 -4.39 16.58 7.52
C ASN A 79 -5.15 15.59 8.44
N GLY A 80 -5.04 14.30 8.16
CA GLY A 80 -5.72 13.24 8.90
C GLY A 80 -7.14 12.91 8.41
N ARG A 81 -7.68 13.66 7.45
CA ARG A 81 -8.96 13.34 6.80
C ARG A 81 -8.72 12.46 5.57
N THR A 82 -9.56 11.46 5.41
CA THR A 82 -9.71 10.71 4.16
C THR A 82 -10.37 11.60 3.11
N ASP A 83 -9.83 11.59 1.88
CA ASP A 83 -10.43 12.31 0.77
C ASP A 83 -11.83 11.79 0.46
N ALA A 84 -12.69 12.61 -0.15
CA ALA A 84 -14.08 12.23 -0.43
C ALA A 84 -14.21 11.01 -1.34
N ASN A 85 -13.21 10.78 -2.19
CA ASN A 85 -13.13 9.67 -3.12
C ASN A 85 -12.17 8.56 -2.65
N SER A 86 -11.61 8.69 -1.44
CA SER A 86 -10.73 7.68 -0.85
C SER A 86 -11.51 6.79 0.10
N ASP A 87 -11.12 5.53 0.12
CA ASP A 87 -11.58 4.49 1.02
C ASP A 87 -10.48 4.08 1.99
N ILE A 88 -10.86 3.25 2.98
CA ILE A 88 -9.90 2.55 3.83
C ILE A 88 -9.96 1.08 3.46
N ASP A 89 -8.83 0.57 2.96
CA ASP A 89 -8.66 -0.84 2.68
C ASP A 89 -8.48 -1.64 3.98
N VAL A 90 -9.29 -2.67 4.15
CA VAL A 90 -9.23 -3.57 5.30
C VAL A 90 -9.09 -5.00 4.81
N ILE A 91 -8.01 -5.68 5.18
CA ILE A 91 -7.85 -7.11 4.92
C ILE A 91 -8.42 -7.89 6.10
N GLU A 92 -9.22 -8.91 5.81
CA GLU A 92 -9.59 -9.97 6.75
C GLU A 92 -8.93 -11.28 6.35
N LEU A 93 -8.02 -11.79 7.19
CA LEU A 93 -7.43 -13.13 7.00
C LEU A 93 -8.41 -14.21 7.44
N THR A 94 -8.84 -15.01 6.48
CA THR A 94 -9.74 -16.15 6.69
C THR A 94 -9.02 -17.21 7.53
N PRO A 95 -9.57 -17.59 8.70
CA PRO A 95 -8.95 -18.61 9.54
C PRO A 95 -9.09 -20.01 8.92
N GLY A 96 -8.18 -20.91 9.27
CA GLY A 96 -8.31 -22.34 9.01
C GLY A 96 -7.86 -22.84 7.64
N ARG A 97 -7.41 -21.96 6.73
CA ARG A 97 -6.79 -22.36 5.46
C ARG A 97 -5.47 -21.63 5.23
N GLU A 98 -4.42 -22.40 5.00
CA GLU A 98 -3.12 -21.91 4.56
C GLU A 98 -2.75 -22.56 3.23
N TYR A 99 -2.24 -21.75 2.30
CA TYR A 99 -1.79 -22.19 0.99
C TYR A 99 -0.28 -22.40 0.99
N HIS A 100 0.16 -23.38 0.20
CA HIS A 100 1.56 -23.76 0.08
C HIS A 100 2.02 -23.65 -1.36
N GLN A 101 3.15 -23.00 -1.59
CA GLN A 101 3.72 -22.84 -2.93
C GLN A 101 4.60 -24.02 -3.30
N ARG A 102 4.41 -24.55 -4.52
CA ARG A 102 5.22 -25.63 -5.07
C ARG A 102 6.67 -25.19 -5.24
N GLY A 103 7.60 -25.98 -4.71
CA GLY A 103 9.04 -25.73 -4.82
C GLY A 103 9.60 -24.65 -3.88
N LEU A 104 8.75 -24.00 -3.08
CA LEU A 104 9.17 -23.00 -2.08
C LEU A 104 8.72 -23.36 -0.66
N CYS A 105 7.62 -24.10 -0.51
CA CYS A 105 7.09 -24.52 0.78
C CYS A 105 8.06 -25.48 1.50
N GLU A 106 8.32 -25.19 2.78
CA GLU A 106 9.14 -26.02 3.69
C GLU A 106 8.29 -26.65 4.82
N CYS A 107 6.97 -26.49 4.80
CA CYS A 107 6.08 -27.08 5.78
C CYS A 107 5.98 -28.61 5.61
N ASP A 108 6.19 -29.35 6.70
CA ASP A 108 6.06 -30.80 6.72
C ASP A 108 4.62 -31.24 6.41
N GLY A 109 4.47 -32.18 5.45
CA GLY A 109 3.17 -32.77 5.15
C GLY A 109 2.15 -31.81 4.53
N ALA A 110 2.60 -30.71 3.88
CA ALA A 110 1.72 -29.78 3.19
C ALA A 110 0.80 -30.53 2.20
N PRO A 111 -0.52 -30.52 2.41
CA PRO A 111 -1.45 -31.45 1.75
C PRO A 111 -1.60 -31.17 0.26
N GLU A 112 -1.59 -29.90 -0.13
CA GLU A 112 -1.72 -29.43 -1.51
C GLU A 112 -0.73 -28.28 -1.77
N GLN A 113 0.00 -28.35 -2.88
CA GLN A 113 0.95 -27.33 -3.28
C GLN A 113 0.59 -26.75 -4.66
N HIS A 114 0.53 -25.42 -4.71
CA HIS A 114 0.10 -24.66 -5.88
C HIS A 114 1.29 -24.09 -6.64
N GLU A 115 1.21 -24.12 -7.97
CA GLU A 115 2.19 -23.47 -8.83
C GLU A 115 2.04 -21.95 -8.74
N LEU A 116 3.18 -21.23 -8.70
CA LEU A 116 3.21 -19.77 -8.72
C LEU A 116 3.59 -19.29 -10.12
N VAL A 117 2.70 -18.56 -10.77
CA VAL A 117 2.90 -17.99 -12.11
C VAL A 117 2.61 -16.49 -12.04
N ASN A 118 3.58 -15.65 -12.39
CA ASN A 118 3.43 -14.18 -12.45
C ASN A 118 2.79 -13.58 -11.17
N GLY A 119 3.22 -14.03 -9.99
CA GLY A 119 2.68 -13.55 -8.71
C GLY A 119 1.34 -14.13 -8.30
N HIS A 120 0.80 -15.12 -9.02
CA HIS A 120 -0.47 -15.78 -8.73
C HIS A 120 -0.28 -17.26 -8.47
N ILE A 121 -0.85 -17.77 -7.38
CA ILE A 121 -0.96 -19.21 -7.18
C ILE A 121 -2.14 -19.76 -7.99
N GLN A 122 -1.93 -20.89 -8.65
CA GLN A 122 -2.95 -21.56 -9.45
C GLN A 122 -3.87 -22.36 -8.52
N CYS A 123 -5.08 -21.87 -8.29
CA CYS A 123 -6.03 -22.48 -7.37
C CYS A 123 -7.47 -22.11 -7.75
N SER A 124 -8.29 -23.11 -8.07
CA SER A 124 -9.66 -22.92 -8.54
C SER A 124 -10.69 -22.93 -7.40
N GLY A 125 -11.87 -22.36 -7.68
CA GLY A 125 -13.03 -22.41 -6.80
C GLY A 125 -13.26 -21.16 -5.95
N PHE A 126 -12.80 -20.00 -6.43
CA PHE A 126 -12.96 -18.73 -5.72
C PHE A 126 -13.72 -17.69 -6.53
N ALA A 127 -14.20 -16.66 -5.84
CA ALA A 127 -14.74 -15.48 -6.51
C ALA A 127 -13.62 -14.69 -7.19
N SER A 128 -13.94 -14.00 -8.28
CA SER A 128 -12.97 -13.22 -9.07
C SER A 128 -12.72 -11.81 -8.53
N ASN A 129 -13.45 -11.39 -7.50
CA ASN A 129 -13.38 -10.03 -6.96
C ASN A 129 -12.93 -10.08 -5.50
N PRO A 130 -11.80 -9.43 -5.14
CA PRO A 130 -11.26 -9.51 -3.78
C PRO A 130 -11.96 -8.59 -2.79
N ALA A 131 -12.50 -7.46 -3.25
CA ALA A 131 -12.99 -6.40 -2.38
C ALA A 131 -14.52 -6.35 -2.30
N TYR A 132 -15.01 -6.15 -1.07
CA TYR A 132 -16.41 -5.88 -0.74
C TYR A 132 -16.55 -4.41 -0.31
N PRO A 133 -16.96 -3.53 -1.24
CA PRO A 133 -17.06 -2.10 -0.95
C PRO A 133 -18.21 -1.82 0.00
N THR A 134 -17.95 -0.98 0.99
CA THR A 134 -18.93 -0.46 1.94
C THR A 134 -18.98 1.06 1.79
N PRO A 135 -20.14 1.64 1.43
CA PRO A 135 -20.25 3.07 1.24
C PRO A 135 -19.89 3.84 2.53
N GLY A 136 -19.29 5.00 2.33
CA GLY A 136 -19.05 5.98 3.38
C GLY A 136 -20.33 6.67 3.83
N CYS A 137 -20.27 7.33 4.98
CA CYS A 137 -21.31 8.24 5.45
C CYS A 137 -20.65 9.43 6.17
N THR A 138 -21.44 10.37 6.66
CA THR A 138 -20.91 11.54 7.39
C THR A 138 -20.09 11.16 8.64
N LEU A 139 -20.26 9.95 9.18
CA LEU A 139 -19.59 9.47 10.39
C LEU A 139 -18.40 8.55 10.11
N LYS A 140 -18.24 8.03 8.89
CA LYS A 140 -17.13 7.12 8.54
C LYS A 140 -16.80 7.19 7.05
N PRO A 141 -15.52 7.04 6.66
CA PRO A 141 -15.15 6.91 5.25
C PRO A 141 -15.73 5.63 4.62
N ALA A 142 -15.62 5.55 3.30
CA ALA A 142 -15.85 4.30 2.57
C ALA A 142 -14.80 3.27 3.02
N LEU A 143 -15.16 1.98 2.96
CA LEU A 143 -14.26 0.89 3.29
C LEU A 143 -14.28 -0.14 2.17
N ASP A 144 -13.12 -0.67 1.82
CA ASP A 144 -12.98 -1.80 0.91
C ASP A 144 -12.45 -3.00 1.70
N ASN A 145 -13.34 -3.96 1.99
CA ASN A 145 -12.97 -5.14 2.75
C ASN A 145 -12.48 -6.23 1.82
N VAL A 146 -11.24 -6.67 1.99
CA VAL A 146 -10.62 -7.71 1.19
C VAL A 146 -10.50 -9.00 1.99
N SER A 147 -11.16 -10.06 1.52
CA SER A 147 -10.95 -11.39 2.08
C SER A 147 -9.63 -11.96 1.55
N ALA A 148 -8.79 -12.42 2.47
CA ALA A 148 -7.48 -12.98 2.17
C ALA A 148 -7.30 -14.32 2.88
N CYS A 149 -6.33 -15.11 2.40
CA CYS A 149 -5.97 -16.39 3.01
C CYS A 149 -4.46 -16.46 3.24
N ARG A 150 -4.04 -17.18 4.27
CA ARG A 150 -2.61 -17.33 4.59
C ARG A 150 -1.88 -18.05 3.48
N LEU A 151 -0.65 -17.64 3.27
CA LEU A 151 0.34 -18.29 2.43
C LEU A 151 1.55 -18.56 3.30
N CYS A 152 2.10 -19.77 3.25
CA CYS A 152 3.13 -20.17 4.20
C CYS A 152 4.41 -19.29 4.14
N ARG A 153 4.70 -18.67 3.00
CA ARG A 153 5.82 -17.74 2.83
C ARG A 153 5.68 -16.87 1.59
N TYR A 154 6.40 -15.75 1.59
CA TYR A 154 6.59 -14.94 0.39
C TYR A 154 7.45 -15.66 -0.66
N PRO A 155 7.16 -15.48 -1.96
CA PRO A 155 8.13 -15.78 -3.01
C PRO A 155 9.33 -14.83 -2.92
N PRO A 156 10.44 -15.11 -3.63
CA PRO A 156 11.62 -14.25 -3.60
C PRO A 156 11.30 -12.78 -3.90
N ILE A 157 11.53 -11.91 -2.92
CA ILE A 157 11.29 -10.47 -3.03
C ILE A 157 12.54 -9.81 -3.56
N ALA A 158 12.46 -9.31 -4.80
CA ALA A 158 13.64 -8.97 -5.57
C ALA A 158 14.58 -7.95 -4.89
N PRO A 159 14.12 -6.86 -4.24
CA PRO A 159 15.01 -5.95 -3.50
C PRO A 159 15.80 -6.57 -2.34
N LEU A 160 15.37 -7.74 -1.85
CA LEU A 160 15.95 -8.43 -0.70
C LEU A 160 16.86 -9.61 -1.11
N LEU A 161 17.07 -9.81 -2.42
CA LEU A 161 17.96 -10.85 -2.91
C LEU A 161 19.43 -10.51 -2.60
N PRO A 162 20.24 -11.45 -2.08
CA PRO A 162 21.60 -11.18 -1.61
C PRO A 162 22.55 -10.52 -2.63
N ASN A 163 22.33 -10.78 -3.92
CA ASN A 163 23.19 -10.30 -5.01
C ASN A 163 22.62 -9.08 -5.74
N ARG A 164 21.54 -8.47 -5.24
CA ARG A 164 20.93 -7.31 -5.87
C ARG A 164 21.42 -6.02 -5.23
N ILE A 165 22.00 -5.15 -6.05
CA ILE A 165 22.29 -3.77 -5.63
C ILE A 165 20.96 -3.02 -5.54
N SER A 166 20.68 -2.46 -4.38
CA SER A 166 19.47 -1.69 -4.10
C SER A 166 19.84 -0.28 -3.68
N ASN A 167 19.10 0.72 -4.17
CA ASN A 167 19.19 2.10 -3.70
C ASN A 167 18.31 2.34 -2.44
N ILE A 168 17.64 1.30 -1.95
CA ILE A 168 16.86 1.35 -0.73
C ILE A 168 17.82 1.38 0.47
N PRO A 169 17.64 2.28 1.44
CA PRO A 169 18.48 2.34 2.63
C PRO A 169 18.52 0.99 3.38
N HIS A 170 19.68 0.62 3.90
CA HIS A 170 19.87 -0.65 4.61
C HIS A 170 18.85 -0.88 5.76
N PRO A 171 18.53 0.12 6.62
CA PRO A 171 17.53 -0.06 7.67
C PRO A 171 16.13 -0.41 7.13
N VAL A 172 15.80 0.05 5.92
CA VAL A 172 14.52 -0.26 5.27
C VAL A 172 14.54 -1.68 4.71
N LEU A 173 15.67 -2.13 4.17
CA LEU A 173 15.84 -3.52 3.71
C LEU A 173 15.75 -4.52 4.87
N GLU A 174 16.39 -4.24 6.00
CA GLU A 174 16.29 -5.05 7.23
C GLU A 174 14.83 -5.13 7.70
N ALA A 175 14.16 -3.98 7.76
CA ALA A 175 12.76 -3.93 8.15
C ALA A 175 11.82 -4.69 7.21
N LEU A 176 12.10 -4.70 5.90
CA LEU A 176 11.34 -5.50 4.95
C LEU A 176 11.61 -7.00 5.12
N GLN A 177 12.84 -7.39 5.50
CA GLN A 177 13.16 -8.79 5.83
C GLN A 177 12.40 -9.26 7.06
N GLU A 178 12.28 -8.42 8.10
CA GLU A 178 11.46 -8.71 9.28
C GLU A 178 9.99 -8.97 8.94
N VAL A 179 9.43 -8.21 7.99
CA VAL A 179 8.04 -8.42 7.52
C VAL A 179 7.85 -9.80 6.89
N LEU A 180 8.87 -10.36 6.21
CA LEU A 180 8.74 -11.67 5.55
C LEU A 180 8.52 -12.84 6.51
N THR A 181 8.99 -12.72 7.75
CA THR A 181 8.98 -13.79 8.76
C THR A 181 8.09 -13.48 9.96
N SER A 182 7.53 -12.27 10.04
CA SER A 182 6.71 -11.85 11.17
C SER A 182 5.29 -12.43 11.14
N ASP A 183 4.87 -12.99 12.27
CA ASP A 183 3.49 -13.43 12.50
C ASP A 183 2.49 -12.25 12.56
N SER A 184 2.98 -11.03 12.83
CA SER A 184 2.14 -9.83 12.85
C SER A 184 1.84 -9.29 11.45
N SER A 185 2.50 -9.80 10.41
CA SER A 185 2.28 -9.42 9.01
C SER A 185 2.37 -10.65 8.10
N PRO A 186 1.48 -11.64 8.28
CA PRO A 186 1.64 -12.94 7.63
C PRO A 186 1.51 -12.81 6.12
N CYS A 187 2.32 -13.59 5.39
CA CYS A 187 2.18 -13.71 3.95
C CYS A 187 0.78 -14.24 3.61
N HIS A 188 0.18 -13.68 2.57
CA HIS A 188 -1.19 -13.99 2.20
C HIS A 188 -1.45 -13.84 0.71
N VAL A 189 -2.54 -14.44 0.27
CA VAL A 189 -3.10 -14.30 -1.07
C VAL A 189 -4.49 -13.67 -1.00
N VAL A 190 -4.87 -12.98 -2.06
CA VAL A 190 -6.19 -12.34 -2.21
C VAL A 190 -6.90 -12.91 -3.44
N TYR A 191 -8.22 -12.80 -3.47
CA TYR A 191 -9.08 -13.22 -4.59
C TYR A 191 -8.98 -12.28 -5.81
N ALA A 192 -7.76 -12.01 -6.25
CA ALA A 192 -7.46 -11.28 -7.48
C ALA A 192 -6.84 -12.26 -8.47
N ALA A 193 -7.37 -12.28 -9.69
CA ALA A 193 -6.89 -13.11 -10.79
C ALA A 193 -6.47 -12.24 -11.97
N SER A 194 -5.65 -12.80 -12.85
CA SER A 194 -5.34 -12.19 -14.15
C SER A 194 -6.63 -12.00 -14.96
N PRO A 195 -6.66 -11.06 -15.94
CA PRO A 195 -7.76 -10.94 -16.88
C PRO A 195 -8.14 -12.32 -17.46
N ASP A 196 -9.45 -12.60 -17.54
CA ASP A 196 -10.02 -13.86 -18.03
C ASP A 196 -9.75 -15.11 -17.18
N ARG A 197 -9.06 -15.00 -16.03
CA ARG A 197 -8.73 -16.13 -15.14
C ARG A 197 -9.49 -16.13 -13.81
N GLY A 198 -10.62 -15.44 -13.80
CA GLY A 198 -11.45 -15.26 -12.60
C GLY A 198 -11.81 -16.58 -11.92
N GLY A 199 -11.46 -16.70 -10.64
CA GLY A 199 -11.75 -17.89 -9.84
C GLY A 199 -10.82 -19.08 -10.05
N GLU A 200 -9.75 -18.93 -10.84
CA GLU A 200 -8.70 -19.94 -11.08
C GLU A 200 -7.36 -19.57 -10.44
N GLU A 201 -7.22 -18.34 -9.96
CA GLU A 201 -5.98 -17.79 -9.43
C GLU A 201 -6.21 -17.01 -8.14
N LEU A 202 -5.19 -17.01 -7.29
CA LEU A 202 -5.10 -16.10 -6.14
C LEU A 202 -3.79 -15.34 -6.23
N ARG A 203 -3.84 -14.01 -6.16
CA ARG A 203 -2.65 -13.15 -6.20
C ARG A 203 -1.94 -13.13 -4.86
N VAL A 204 -0.62 -13.33 -4.86
CA VAL A 204 0.23 -13.06 -3.69
C VAL A 204 0.20 -11.57 -3.39
N SER A 205 -0.19 -11.22 -2.18
CA SER A 205 -0.31 -9.83 -1.76
C SER A 205 0.97 -9.33 -1.09
N THR A 206 1.43 -8.17 -1.54
CA THR A 206 2.60 -7.46 -1.01
C THR A 206 2.23 -6.29 -0.10
N SER A 207 0.95 -6.12 0.26
CA SER A 207 0.46 -4.93 0.97
C SER A 207 1.20 -4.61 2.28
N PHE A 208 1.66 -5.62 3.03
CA PHE A 208 2.46 -5.36 4.24
C PHE A 208 3.88 -4.87 3.92
N LEU A 209 4.49 -5.39 2.86
CA LEU A 209 5.81 -4.94 2.38
C LEU A 209 5.72 -3.53 1.80
N GLU A 210 4.68 -3.26 1.00
CA GLU A 210 4.38 -1.94 0.45
C GLU A 210 4.16 -0.91 1.56
N ASN A 211 3.28 -1.23 2.52
CA ASN A 211 3.03 -0.35 3.66
C ASN A 211 4.30 -0.07 4.46
N ARG A 212 5.16 -1.08 4.71
CA ARG A 212 6.43 -0.87 5.41
C ARG A 212 7.39 0.02 4.62
N MET A 213 7.46 -0.18 3.30
CA MET A 213 8.30 0.63 2.41
C MET A 213 7.84 2.09 2.40
N LEU A 214 6.53 2.34 2.20
CA LEU A 214 5.97 3.68 2.05
C LEU A 214 6.02 4.49 3.35
N ARG A 215 5.84 3.85 4.50
CA ARG A 215 6.08 4.48 5.81
C ARG A 215 7.55 4.86 6.07
N SER A 216 8.48 4.39 5.23
CA SER A 216 9.91 4.69 5.35
C SER A 216 10.36 5.84 4.43
N LEU A 217 9.44 6.42 3.66
CA LEU A 217 9.76 7.53 2.76
C LEU A 217 10.04 8.81 3.54
N THR A 218 11.05 9.54 3.08
CA THR A 218 11.29 10.92 3.50
C THR A 218 10.23 11.86 2.92
N THR A 219 10.15 13.09 3.44
CA THR A 219 9.30 14.15 2.86
C THR A 219 9.49 14.31 1.35
N LEU A 220 10.73 14.26 0.84
CA LEU A 220 10.98 14.40 -0.60
C LEU A 220 10.51 13.22 -1.43
N GLN A 221 10.44 12.02 -0.85
CA GLN A 221 10.05 10.81 -1.58
C GLN A 221 8.54 10.54 -1.49
N GLY A 222 7.88 10.97 -0.42
CA GLY A 222 6.44 10.82 -0.21
C GLY A 222 5.60 11.93 -0.84
N GLN A 223 6.25 12.92 -1.46
CA GLN A 223 5.69 14.03 -2.23
C GLN A 223 5.64 13.66 -3.72
#